data_AF-A0A433PC46-F1
#
_entry.id   AF-A0A433PC46-F1
#
_cell.length_a   1.000
_cell.length_b   1.000
_cell.length_c   1.000
_cell.angle_alpha   90.00
_cell.angle_beta   90.00
_cell.angle_gamma   90.00
#
_symmetry.space_group_name_H-M   'P 1'
#
loop_
_entity.id
_entity.type
_entity.pdbx_description
1 polymer ?
#
loop_
_entity_poly.entity_id
_entity_poly.type
_entity_poly.pdbx_seq_one_letter_code
_entity_poly.pdbx_strand_id
1 'polypeptide(L)'
;MDDLDLFKDELKFWRTTATTQVGTMPPPPMIIELYLDTSELTQSQVLVVIDETMRRNRVDLAGSGSGGRVWAEEYFVGELDVELDVNLPVVYKKSIIFFRSLYAYVRLLPAFQLQRRLRKMKGLANLRLGYRLVAAPTLRNDEIPI
;
A
#
# COMPACT_ATOMS: atom_id res chain seq x y z
N MET A 1 -20.68 9.35 3.19
CA MET A 1 -20.41 8.01 2.63
C MET A 1 -19.37 7.41 3.54
N ASP A 2 -19.67 6.32 4.22
CA ASP A 2 -18.74 5.74 5.17
C ASP A 2 -17.49 5.29 4.42
N ASP A 3 -16.29 5.60 4.95
CA ASP A 3 -15.02 5.23 4.32
C ASP A 3 -14.98 3.74 3.95
N LEU A 4 -15.67 2.90 4.73
CA LEU A 4 -15.80 1.47 4.50
C LEU A 4 -16.48 1.12 3.16
N ASP A 5 -17.41 1.93 2.67
CA ASP A 5 -18.11 1.68 1.40
C ASP A 5 -17.20 1.89 0.19
N LEU A 6 -16.21 2.79 0.29
CA LEU A 6 -15.25 3.06 -0.80
C LEU A 6 -14.40 1.82 -1.12
N PHE A 7 -14.00 1.07 -0.09
CA PHE A 7 -13.14 -0.10 -0.26
C PHE A 7 -13.91 -1.39 -0.63
N LYS A 8 -15.25 -1.40 -0.51
CA LYS A 8 -16.05 -2.62 -0.76
C LYS A 8 -15.94 -3.10 -2.20
N ASP A 9 -15.89 -2.19 -3.15
CA ASP A 9 -15.80 -2.52 -4.57
C ASP A 9 -14.42 -3.06 -4.94
N GLU A 10 -13.35 -2.47 -4.40
CA GLU A 10 -11.98 -2.95 -4.63
C GLU A 10 -11.76 -4.33 -3.98
N LEU A 11 -12.28 -4.54 -2.76
CA LEU A 11 -12.14 -5.81 -2.03
C LEU A 11 -13.05 -6.93 -2.57
N LYS A 12 -13.99 -6.60 -3.47
CA LYS A 12 -14.96 -7.56 -4.02
C LYS A 12 -14.28 -8.75 -4.68
N PHE A 13 -13.17 -8.51 -5.39
CA PHE A 13 -12.39 -9.56 -6.05
C PHE A 13 -11.95 -10.64 -5.06
N TRP A 14 -11.18 -10.27 -4.03
CA TRP A 14 -10.70 -11.22 -3.03
C TRP A 14 -11.83 -11.88 -2.24
N ARG A 15 -12.90 -11.15 -1.91
CA ARG A 15 -14.07 -11.72 -1.22
C ARG A 15 -14.75 -12.82 -2.05
N THR A 16 -14.97 -12.56 -3.34
CA THR A 16 -15.59 -13.54 -4.24
C THR A 16 -14.67 -14.74 -4.44
N THR A 17 -13.38 -14.51 -4.69
CA THR A 17 -12.41 -15.60 -4.88
C THR A 17 -12.28 -16.49 -3.63
N ALA A 18 -12.20 -15.90 -2.43
CA ALA A 18 -12.14 -16.64 -1.19
C ALA A 18 -13.41 -17.45 -0.88
N THR A 19 -14.57 -17.06 -1.41
CA THR A 19 -15.85 -17.76 -1.18
C THR A 19 -16.12 -18.82 -2.25
N THR A 20 -15.78 -18.55 -3.50
CA THR A 20 -16.09 -19.41 -4.64
C THR A 20 -15.06 -20.53 -4.84
N GLN A 21 -13.80 -20.34 -4.44
CA GLN A 21 -12.71 -21.29 -4.67
C GLN A 21 -12.31 -22.11 -3.43
N VAL A 22 -13.17 -22.12 -2.39
CA VAL A 22 -12.91 -22.91 -1.18
C VAL A 22 -12.74 -24.39 -1.55
N GLY A 23 -11.51 -24.89 -1.47
CA GLY A 23 -11.18 -26.31 -1.65
C GLY A 23 -10.56 -26.72 -2.99
N THR A 24 -10.38 -25.81 -3.96
CA THR A 24 -9.72 -26.14 -5.25
C THR A 24 -8.34 -25.51 -5.41
N MET A 25 -8.14 -24.27 -4.94
CA MET A 25 -6.86 -23.57 -4.91
C MET A 25 -6.91 -22.50 -3.81
N PRO A 26 -5.79 -22.21 -3.10
CA PRO A 26 -5.76 -21.10 -2.15
C PRO A 26 -6.08 -19.77 -2.87
N PRO A 27 -6.79 -18.84 -2.21
CA PRO A 27 -7.07 -17.53 -2.79
C PRO A 27 -5.76 -16.77 -3.05
N PRO A 28 -5.70 -15.95 -4.12
CA PRO A 28 -4.51 -15.17 -4.41
C PRO A 28 -4.24 -14.17 -3.27
N PRO A 29 -2.95 -13.87 -3.00
CA PRO A 29 -2.58 -12.90 -2.00
C PRO A 29 -3.14 -11.51 -2.32
N MET A 30 -3.39 -10.73 -1.28
CA MET A 30 -3.75 -9.32 -1.41
C MET A 30 -2.51 -8.47 -1.16
N ILE A 31 -2.05 -7.77 -2.18
CA ILE A 31 -0.90 -6.90 -2.08
C ILE A 31 -1.40 -5.45 -1.98
N ILE A 32 -0.99 -4.76 -0.93
CA ILE A 32 -1.25 -3.33 -0.76
C ILE A 32 0.03 -2.59 -1.13
N GLU A 33 -0.04 -1.82 -2.19
CA GLU A 33 1.08 -1.01 -2.63
C GLU A 33 0.86 0.46 -2.23
N LEU A 34 1.89 1.09 -1.68
CA LEU A 34 1.90 2.52 -1.36
C LEU A 34 2.76 3.26 -2.37
N TYR A 35 2.23 4.36 -2.90
CA TYR A 35 2.96 5.21 -3.83
C TYR A 35 2.79 6.69 -3.48
N LEU A 36 3.82 7.47 -3.78
CA LEU A 36 3.79 8.93 -3.74
C LEU A 36 3.37 9.44 -5.12
N ASP A 37 2.20 10.06 -5.17
CA ASP A 37 1.68 10.75 -6.33
C ASP A 37 2.38 12.11 -6.48
N THR A 38 3.06 12.26 -7.62
CA THR A 38 3.76 13.47 -8.05
C THR A 38 3.12 14.09 -9.29
N SER A 39 1.92 13.67 -9.68
CA SER A 39 1.23 14.18 -10.88
C SER A 39 0.86 15.66 -10.78
N GLU A 40 0.67 16.19 -9.57
CA GLU A 40 0.36 17.60 -9.32
C GLU A 40 1.62 18.49 -9.19
N LEU A 41 2.82 17.92 -9.34
CA LEU A 41 4.08 18.65 -9.20
C LEU A 41 4.28 19.63 -10.37
N THR A 42 4.55 20.89 -10.07
CA THR A 42 4.80 21.90 -11.12
C THR A 42 6.23 21.78 -11.67
N GLN A 43 6.48 22.30 -12.88
CA GLN A 43 7.85 22.32 -13.47
C GLN A 43 8.89 23.05 -12.61
N SER A 44 8.45 23.93 -11.71
CA SER A 44 9.31 24.65 -10.75
C SER A 44 9.60 23.85 -9.47
N GLN A 45 8.92 22.74 -9.26
CA GLN A 45 9.05 21.89 -8.08
C GLN A 45 9.82 20.62 -8.45
N VAL A 46 10.63 20.13 -7.51
CA VAL A 46 11.55 19.02 -7.73
C VAL A 46 11.50 18.10 -6.52
N LEU A 47 11.43 16.80 -6.77
CA LEU A 47 11.52 15.81 -5.71
C LEU A 47 12.99 15.54 -5.37
N VAL A 48 13.30 15.61 -4.07
CA VAL A 48 14.63 15.35 -3.54
C VAL A 48 14.50 14.34 -2.41
N VAL A 49 15.21 13.23 -2.52
CA VAL A 49 15.32 12.20 -1.49
C VAL A 49 16.58 12.46 -0.69
N ILE A 50 16.47 12.31 0.63
CA ILE A 50 17.61 12.38 1.54
C ILE A 50 17.93 10.97 1.97
N ASP A 51 19.12 10.49 1.62
CA ASP A 51 19.58 9.17 2.02
C ASP A 51 20.05 9.11 3.49
N GLU A 52 20.37 7.92 3.97
CA GLU A 52 20.85 7.70 5.35
C GLU A 52 22.15 8.46 5.65
N THR A 53 22.92 8.79 4.60
CA THR A 53 24.16 9.57 4.70
C THR A 53 23.92 11.08 4.66
N MET A 54 22.65 11.52 4.76
CA MET A 54 22.21 12.93 4.67
C MET A 54 22.52 13.60 3.32
N ARG A 55 22.80 12.84 2.26
CA ARG A 55 22.99 13.39 0.92
C ARG A 55 21.64 13.57 0.24
N ARG A 56 21.56 14.63 -0.57
CA ARG A 56 20.35 15.04 -1.28
C ARG A 56 20.44 14.59 -2.73
N ASN A 57 19.65 13.60 -3.09
CA ASN A 57 19.59 13.06 -4.44
C ASN A 57 18.30 13.56 -5.11
N ARG A 58 18.44 14.18 -6.28
CA ARG A 58 17.29 14.64 -7.08
C ARG A 58 16.68 13.42 -7.78
N VAL A 59 15.36 13.28 -7.71
CA VAL A 59 14.64 12.22 -8.40
C VAL A 59 14.21 12.74 -9.77
N ASP A 60 14.69 12.08 -10.83
CA ASP A 60 14.33 12.42 -12.20
C ASP A 60 12.96 11.84 -12.55
N LEU A 61 11.94 12.69 -12.55
CA LEU A 61 10.56 12.32 -12.87
C LEU A 61 10.30 12.24 -14.39
N ALA A 62 11.24 12.71 -15.22
CA ALA A 62 11.08 12.87 -16.67
C ALA A 62 11.07 11.55 -17.47
N GLY A 63 11.49 10.44 -16.87
CA GLY A 63 11.48 9.11 -17.51
C GLY A 63 10.19 8.31 -17.31
N SER A 64 9.27 8.79 -16.47
CA SER A 64 8.01 8.08 -16.18
C SER A 64 6.98 8.42 -17.25
N GLY A 65 6.94 7.61 -18.32
CA GLY A 65 5.97 7.72 -19.42
C GLY A 65 4.51 7.59 -19.00
N SER A 66 4.21 7.29 -17.74
CA SER A 66 2.85 7.28 -17.20
C SER A 66 2.77 7.96 -15.83
N GLY A 67 2.43 9.24 -15.83
CA GLY A 67 1.63 9.81 -14.74
C GLY A 67 2.26 9.91 -13.35
N GLY A 68 3.55 10.21 -13.24
CA GLY A 68 4.16 10.80 -12.03
C GLY A 68 3.84 10.06 -10.72
N ARG A 69 4.21 8.78 -10.60
CA ARG A 69 4.09 8.03 -9.34
C ARG A 69 5.45 7.46 -8.95
N VAL A 70 5.84 7.69 -7.71
CA VAL A 70 7.07 7.15 -7.11
C VAL A 70 6.69 6.08 -6.09
N TRP A 71 7.30 4.91 -6.19
CA TRP A 71 6.97 3.76 -5.36
C TRP A 71 7.57 3.88 -3.98
N ALA A 72 6.76 3.62 -2.95
CA ALA A 72 7.20 3.72 -1.57
C ALA A 72 7.39 2.33 -0.95
N GLU A 73 6.33 1.50 -0.91
CA GLU A 73 6.34 0.26 -0.13
C GLU A 73 5.36 -0.78 -0.71
N GLU A 74 5.69 -2.07 -0.58
CA GLU A 74 4.85 -3.21 -0.96
C GLU A 74 4.54 -4.06 0.29
N TYR A 75 3.26 -4.38 0.50
CA TYR A 75 2.82 -5.22 1.63
C TYR A 75 2.05 -6.43 1.15
N PHE A 76 2.50 -7.61 1.55
CA PHE A 76 1.85 -8.88 1.26
C PHE A 76 0.87 -9.26 2.39
N VAL A 77 -0.39 -9.46 2.04
CA VAL A 77 -1.42 -10.00 2.92
C VAL A 77 -1.94 -11.29 2.29
N GLY A 78 -1.30 -12.43 2.56
CA GLY A 78 -1.69 -13.64 1.84
C GLY A 78 -0.95 -14.92 2.14
N GLU A 79 -0.80 -15.30 3.40
CA GLU A 79 -0.56 -16.70 3.77
C GLU A 79 -0.86 -16.88 5.26
N LEU A 80 -2.14 -16.94 5.63
CA LEU A 80 -2.48 -17.54 6.91
C LEU A 80 -2.79 -19.02 6.63
N ASP A 81 -1.80 -19.88 6.90
CA ASP A 81 -2.03 -21.31 7.15
C ASP A 81 -2.89 -21.44 8.41
N VAL A 82 -4.19 -21.20 8.25
CA VAL A 82 -5.17 -21.53 9.27
C VAL A 82 -5.50 -22.99 9.04
N GLU A 83 -4.83 -23.88 9.79
CA GLU A 83 -5.21 -25.30 9.86
C GLU A 83 -6.74 -25.41 9.97
N LEU A 84 -7.35 -26.22 9.11
CA LEU A 84 -8.81 -26.27 8.90
C LEU A 84 -9.59 -26.89 10.09
N ASP A 85 -8.96 -27.09 11.25
CA ASP A 85 -9.56 -27.61 12.48
C ASP A 85 -9.67 -26.55 13.59
N VAL A 86 -9.45 -25.26 13.27
CA VAL A 86 -9.36 -24.22 14.32
C VAL A 86 -10.75 -23.76 14.76
N ASN A 87 -11.04 -24.03 16.03
CA ASN A 87 -12.13 -23.45 16.82
C ASN A 87 -12.37 -21.96 16.49
N LEU A 88 -13.54 -21.61 15.94
CA LEU A 88 -13.92 -20.25 15.53
C LEU A 88 -13.59 -19.15 16.58
N PRO A 89 -13.92 -19.35 17.87
CA PRO A 89 -13.50 -18.44 18.94
C PRO A 89 -11.99 -18.17 19.00
N VAL A 90 -11.15 -19.18 18.76
CA VAL A 90 -9.69 -19.06 18.73
C VAL A 90 -9.24 -18.26 17.51
N VAL A 91 -9.78 -18.55 16.32
CA VAL A 91 -9.51 -17.76 15.10
C VAL A 91 -9.87 -16.29 15.32
N TYR A 92 -11.08 -16.03 15.83
CA TYR A 92 -11.54 -14.67 16.08
C TYR A 92 -10.63 -13.92 17.07
N LYS A 93 -10.21 -14.58 18.16
CA LYS A 93 -9.26 -14.01 19.13
C LYS A 93 -7.91 -13.69 18.48
N LYS A 94 -7.37 -14.61 17.67
CA LYS A 94 -6.10 -14.41 16.95
C LYS A 94 -6.22 -13.27 15.92
N SER A 95 -7.27 -13.24 15.12
CA SER A 95 -7.52 -12.20 14.12
C SER A 95 -7.63 -10.81 14.75
N ILE A 96 -8.33 -10.68 15.89
CA ILE A 96 -8.38 -9.41 16.62
C ILE A 96 -6.98 -8.92 17.00
N ILE A 97 -6.15 -9.80 17.56
CA ILE A 97 -4.79 -9.45 17.97
C ILE A 97 -3.96 -9.07 16.75
N PHE A 98 -4.07 -9.83 15.66
CA PHE A 98 -3.42 -9.53 14.38
C PHE A 98 -3.80 -8.15 13.83
N PHE A 99 -5.09 -7.79 13.78
CA PHE A 99 -5.49 -6.47 13.29
C PHE A 99 -4.99 -5.34 14.20
N ARG A 100 -4.90 -5.57 15.51
CA ARG A 100 -4.32 -4.59 16.44
C ARG A 100 -2.81 -4.42 16.24
N SER A 101 -2.07 -5.52 16.07
CA SER A 101 -0.63 -5.44 15.79
C SER A 101 -0.37 -4.80 14.43
N LEU A 102 -1.15 -5.16 13.40
CA LEU A 102 -1.09 -4.55 12.07
C LEU A 102 -1.36 -3.03 12.14
N TYR A 103 -2.39 -2.62 12.86
CA TYR A 103 -2.70 -1.19 13.05
C TYR A 103 -1.55 -0.42 13.70
N ALA A 104 -0.91 -1.02 14.72
CA ALA A 104 0.25 -0.42 15.36
C ALA A 104 1.46 -0.38 14.40
N TYR A 105 1.70 -1.47 13.67
CA TYR A 105 2.80 -1.60 12.71
C TYR A 105 2.71 -0.56 11.59
N VAL A 106 1.54 -0.37 10.97
CA VAL A 106 1.34 0.61 9.90
C VAL A 106 1.74 2.03 10.33
N ARG A 107 1.57 2.36 11.62
CA ARG A 107 1.93 3.69 12.15
C ARG A 107 3.43 3.88 12.36
N LEU A 108 4.21 2.81 12.35
CA LEU A 108 5.67 2.86 12.45
C LEU A 108 6.33 3.03 11.08
N LEU A 109 5.61 2.73 10.00
CA LEU A 109 6.13 2.78 8.63
C LEU A 109 6.61 4.18 8.24
N PRO A 110 7.73 4.29 7.49
CA PRO A 110 8.18 5.53 6.89
C PRO A 110 7.09 6.24 6.08
N ALA A 111 6.28 5.49 5.32
CA ALA A 111 5.15 6.04 4.57
C ALA A 111 4.13 6.77 5.47
N PHE A 112 3.83 6.24 6.66
CA PHE A 112 2.94 6.92 7.61
C PHE A 112 3.56 8.21 8.17
N GLN A 113 4.87 8.20 8.43
CA GLN A 113 5.58 9.41 8.84
C GLN A 113 5.57 10.47 7.74
N LEU A 114 5.78 10.08 6.49
CA LEU A 114 5.67 10.94 5.32
C LEU A 114 4.26 11.52 5.20
N GLN A 115 3.22 10.69 5.30
CA GLN A 115 1.83 11.14 5.26
C GLN A 115 1.54 12.17 6.36
N ARG A 116 2.04 11.94 7.58
CA ARG A 116 1.88 12.89 8.70
C ARG A 116 2.59 14.22 8.42
N ARG A 117 3.76 14.20 7.78
CA ARG A 117 4.49 15.42 7.36
C ARG A 117 3.73 16.15 6.26
N LEU A 118 3.26 15.44 5.22
CA LEU A 118 2.48 16.02 4.13
C LEU A 118 1.18 16.68 4.62
N ARG A 119 0.46 16.03 5.55
CA ARG A 119 -0.75 16.61 6.17
C ARG A 119 -0.46 17.91 6.92
N LYS A 120 0.70 18.02 7.58
CA LYS A 120 1.12 19.27 8.25
C LYS A 120 1.45 20.38 7.26
N MET A 121 1.94 20.03 6.06
CA MET A 121 2.29 20.98 5.01
C MET A 121 1.08 21.55 4.25
N LYS A 122 -0.17 21.14 4.57
CA LYS A 122 -1.45 21.74 4.11
C LYS A 122 -1.44 22.27 2.65
N GLY A 123 -1.06 21.43 1.69
CA GLY A 123 -1.13 21.76 0.26
C GLY A 123 0.02 22.60 -0.30
N LEU A 124 1.07 22.89 0.49
CA LEU A 124 2.31 23.51 -0.01
C LEU A 124 3.16 22.55 -0.85
N ALA A 125 3.02 21.26 -0.60
CA ALA A 125 3.58 20.21 -1.42
C ALA A 125 2.43 19.62 -2.25
N ASN A 126 2.49 19.77 -3.57
CA ASN A 126 1.58 19.12 -4.52
C ASN A 126 1.88 17.61 -4.62
N LEU A 127 1.91 16.96 -3.46
CA LEU A 127 2.32 15.59 -3.25
C LEU A 127 1.27 14.90 -2.40
N ARG A 128 0.81 13.73 -2.85
CA ARG A 128 -0.20 12.94 -2.14
C ARG A 128 0.28 11.50 -2.01
N LEU A 129 -0.01 10.88 -0.88
CA LEU A 129 0.23 9.45 -0.72
C LEU A 129 -1.03 8.72 -1.20
N GLY A 130 -0.86 7.85 -2.19
CA GLY A 130 -1.89 6.95 -2.72
C GLY A 130 -1.62 5.49 -2.34
N TYR A 131 -2.61 4.65 -2.61
CA TYR A 131 -2.49 3.19 -2.45
C TYR A 131 -3.15 2.48 -3.63
N ARG A 132 -2.75 1.23 -3.88
CA ARG A 132 -3.37 0.33 -4.86
C ARG A 132 -3.41 -1.09 -4.33
N LEU A 133 -4.49 -1.81 -4.60
CA LEU A 133 -4.62 -3.24 -4.29
C LEU A 133 -4.31 -4.09 -5.52
N VAL A 134 -3.45 -5.10 -5.38
CA VAL A 134 -3.02 -5.97 -6.48
C VAL A 134 -3.04 -7.44 -6.07
N ALA A 135 -3.53 -8.33 -6.94
CA ALA A 135 -3.73 -9.75 -6.65
C ALA A 135 -2.55 -10.67 -7.04
N ALA A 136 -1.60 -10.14 -7.79
CA ALA A 136 -0.38 -10.82 -8.20
C ALA A 136 0.75 -9.79 -8.29
N PRO A 137 2.00 -10.13 -7.94
CA PRO A 137 3.12 -9.24 -8.18
C PRO A 137 3.24 -9.04 -9.69
N THR A 138 2.81 -7.88 -10.17
CA THR A 138 2.94 -7.51 -11.58
C THR A 138 4.41 -7.23 -11.84
N LEU A 139 4.96 -7.80 -12.93
CA LEU A 139 6.27 -7.39 -13.45
C LEU A 139 6.16 -5.92 -13.89
N ARG A 140 6.59 -5.01 -13.01
CA ARG A 140 6.52 -3.57 -13.16
C ARG A 140 7.60 -3.10 -14.12
N ASN A 141 7.24 -2.92 -15.39
CA ASN A 141 8.15 -2.39 -16.42
C ASN A 141 8.27 -0.85 -16.40
N ASP A 142 7.43 -0.14 -15.63
CA ASP A 142 7.21 1.32 -15.80
C ASP A 142 7.74 2.18 -14.62
N GLU A 143 8.59 1.64 -13.75
CA GLU A 143 8.80 2.21 -12.41
C GLU A 143 10.28 2.30 -12.03
N ILE A 144 10.69 3.47 -11.54
CA ILE A 144 12.09 3.77 -11.20
C ILE A 144 12.38 3.25 -9.78
N PRO A 145 13.33 2.32 -9.60
CA PRO A 145 13.81 1.96 -8.27
C PRO A 145 14.59 3.14 -7.67
N ILE A 146 14.32 3.47 -6.41
CA ILE A 146 15.06 4.47 -5.62
C ILE A 146 16.34 3.85 -5.08
#